data_AF-A0ABD4ZZ50-F1
#
_entry.id   AF-A0ABD4ZZ50-F1
#
_cell.length_a   1.000
_cell.length_b   1.000
_cell.length_c   1.000
_cell.angle_alpha   90.00
_cell.angle_beta   90.00
_cell.angle_gamma   90.00
#
_symmetry.space_group_name_H-M   'P 1'
#
loop_
_entity.id
_entity.type
_entity.pdbx_description
1 polymer ?
#
loop_
_entity_poly.entity_id
_entity_poly.type
_entity_poly.pdbx_seq_one_letter_code
_entity_poly.pdbx_strand_id
1 'polypeptide(L)'
;MATNYFDATHIDDRKLAPEEIGDAIRHKKFGVDVRETMAQGLEYCMRQAQKVDVLETEVKSLDERVTSLEALPSEVADIKQDIADINREITKLKTAVFGDGAVPIDDPIYQDNHDKRAQEVHLD
;
A
#
# COMPACT_ATOMS: atom_id res chain seq x y z
N MET A 1 -2.57 26.32 4.16
CA MET A 1 -1.41 25.99 5.01
C MET A 1 -1.86 26.12 6.45
N ALA A 2 -2.02 25.01 7.17
CA ALA A 2 -2.36 25.04 8.58
C ALA A 2 -1.13 25.58 9.33
N THR A 3 -1.24 26.77 9.90
CA THR A 3 -0.21 27.33 10.76
C THR A 3 -0.18 26.46 12.01
N ASN A 4 0.90 25.70 12.19
CA ASN A 4 1.05 24.80 13.32
C ASN A 4 1.16 25.66 14.59
N TYR A 5 0.09 25.73 15.39
CA TYR A 5 -0.03 26.67 16.53
C TYR A 5 1.03 26.44 17.63
N PHE A 6 1.80 25.34 17.55
CA PHE A 6 2.90 24.98 18.45
C PHE A 6 4.27 24.86 17.74
N ASP A 7 4.45 25.44 16.55
CA ASP A 7 5.79 25.56 15.94
C ASP A 7 6.74 26.48 16.75
N ALA A 8 6.21 27.11 17.81
CA ALA A 8 6.96 27.87 18.82
C ALA A 8 7.59 27.00 19.92
N THR A 9 7.64 25.67 19.78
CA THR A 9 8.45 24.79 20.67
C THR A 9 9.95 24.88 20.42
N HIS A 10 10.36 25.71 19.45
CA HIS A 10 11.73 26.03 19.13
C HIS A 10 12.09 27.39 19.75
N ILE A 11 12.87 27.36 20.82
CA ILE A 11 13.77 28.47 21.16
C ILE A 11 15.14 28.03 20.61
N ASP A 12 15.70 28.79 19.68
CA ASP A 12 17.02 28.53 19.07
C ASP A 12 17.15 27.11 18.45
N ASP A 13 16.18 26.70 17.62
CA ASP A 13 16.16 25.40 16.90
C ASP A 13 16.18 24.13 17.77
N ARG A 14 16.07 24.27 19.09
CA ARG A 14 16.01 23.14 20.03
C ARG A 14 14.56 22.82 20.37
N LYS A 15 14.15 21.59 20.06
CA LYS A 15 12.87 21.01 20.51
C LYS A 15 12.93 20.81 22.03
N LEU A 16 12.21 21.64 22.77
CA LEU A 16 12.13 21.52 24.23
C LEU A 16 11.07 20.49 24.64
N ALA A 17 11.42 19.61 25.57
CA ALA A 17 10.45 18.71 26.18
C ALA A 17 9.43 19.51 27.00
N PRO A 18 8.15 19.09 27.07
CA PRO A 18 7.13 19.74 27.89
C PRO A 18 7.60 20.04 29.32
N GLU A 19 8.35 19.09 29.90
CA GLU A 19 8.90 19.17 31.24
C GLU A 19 9.98 20.26 31.38
N GLU A 20 10.83 20.48 30.35
CA GLU A 20 11.85 21.54 30.34
C GLU A 20 11.20 22.94 30.38
N ILE A 21 10.03 23.09 29.75
CA ILE A 21 9.28 24.36 29.75
C ILE A 21 8.53 24.54 31.07
N GLY A 22 7.94 23.47 31.62
CA GLY A 22 7.33 23.47 32.95
C GLY A 22 8.32 23.88 34.03
N ASP A 23 9.54 23.34 33.98
CA ASP A 23 10.66 23.73 34.84
C ASP A 23 10.97 25.22 34.72
N ALA A 24 11.07 25.76 33.50
CA ALA A 24 11.38 27.17 33.27
C ALA A 24 10.28 28.12 33.82
N ILE A 25 9.00 27.73 33.72
CA ILE A 25 7.88 28.48 34.28
C ILE A 25 7.97 28.52 35.80
N ARG A 26 8.27 27.39 36.45
CA ARG A 26 8.41 27.29 37.92
C ARG A 26 9.48 28.22 38.50
N HIS A 27 10.45 28.68 37.71
CA HIS A 27 11.51 29.62 38.13
C HIS A 27 11.17 31.12 37.97
N LYS A 28 9.95 31.49 37.51
CA LYS A 28 9.54 32.90 37.32
C LYS A 28 9.05 33.57 38.62
N LYS A 29 8.97 34.91 38.68
CA LYS A 29 8.56 35.68 39.89
C LYS A 29 7.04 35.74 40.17
N PHE A 30 6.28 34.70 39.85
CA PHE A 30 4.85 34.61 40.16
C PHE A 30 4.57 33.94 41.52
N GLY A 31 3.32 33.81 41.95
CA GLY A 31 2.96 32.93 43.07
C GLY A 31 3.20 31.45 42.71
N VAL A 32 3.59 30.62 43.68
CA VAL A 32 3.94 29.19 43.45
C VAL A 32 2.80 28.45 42.74
N ASP A 33 1.56 28.61 43.22
CA ASP A 33 0.38 27.91 42.68
C ASP A 33 0.07 28.30 41.23
N VAL A 34 0.28 29.56 40.89
CA VAL A 34 0.08 30.08 39.52
C VAL A 34 1.09 29.46 38.58
N ARG A 35 2.36 29.35 38.98
CA ARG A 35 3.40 28.73 38.13
C ARG A 35 3.17 27.25 37.92
N GLU A 36 2.79 26.53 38.97
CA GLU A 36 2.52 25.09 38.87
C GLU A 36 1.34 24.82 37.93
N THR A 37 0.25 25.56 38.08
CA THR A 37 -0.93 25.45 37.21
C THR A 37 -0.58 25.77 35.75
N MET A 38 0.22 26.81 35.51
CA MET A 38 0.68 27.17 34.17
C MET A 38 1.62 26.12 33.56
N ALA A 39 2.53 25.56 34.35
CA ALA A 39 3.44 24.51 33.91
C ALA A 39 2.67 23.26 33.49
N GLN A 40 1.78 22.76 34.35
CA GLN A 40 0.98 21.57 34.06
C GLN A 40 0.03 21.77 32.87
N GLY A 41 -0.62 22.94 32.77
CA GLY A 41 -1.49 23.26 31.65
C GLY A 41 -0.74 23.29 30.32
N LEU A 42 0.46 23.88 30.30
CA LEU A 42 1.29 23.92 29.11
C LEU A 42 1.84 22.54 28.74
N GLU A 43 2.30 21.76 29.73
CA GLU A 43 2.74 20.38 29.54
C GLU A 43 1.65 19.52 28.89
N TYR A 44 0.42 19.65 29.37
CA TYR A 44 -0.74 18.98 28.78
C TYR A 44 -0.96 19.39 27.32
N CYS A 45 -1.01 20.70 27.03
CA CYS A 45 -1.22 21.20 25.67
C CYS A 45 -0.13 20.72 24.70
N MET A 46 1.14 20.74 25.10
CA MET A 46 2.24 20.28 24.27
C MET A 46 2.17 18.77 23.99
N ARG A 47 1.81 17.95 24.99
CA ARG A 47 1.61 16.52 24.77
C ARG A 47 0.46 16.23 23.82
N GLN A 48 -0.61 17.03 23.85
CA GLN A 48 -1.71 16.88 22.90
C GLN A 48 -1.29 17.30 21.48
N ALA A 49 -0.54 18.40 21.34
CA ALA A 49 0.01 18.83 20.05
C ALA A 49 0.90 17.74 19.42
N GLN A 50 1.80 17.15 20.21
CA GLN A 50 2.65 16.04 19.75
C GLN A 50 1.84 14.81 19.30
N LYS A 51 0.74 14.49 19.99
CA LYS A 51 -0.15 13.40 19.57
C LYS A 51 -0.86 13.72 18.25
N VAL A 52 -1.28 14.97 18.06
CA VAL A 52 -1.90 15.42 16.81
C VAL A 52 -0.93 15.30 15.65
N ASP A 53 0.34 15.73 15.80
CA ASP A 53 1.36 15.59 14.75
C ASP A 53 1.57 14.12 14.32
N VAL A 54 1.59 13.20 15.29
CA VAL A 54 1.69 11.76 15.03
C VAL A 54 0.46 11.26 14.28
N LEU A 55 -0.74 11.63 14.74
CA LEU A 55 -2.00 11.25 14.10
C LEU A 55 -2.11 11.81 12.67
N GLU A 56 -1.67 13.03 12.41
CA GLU A 56 -1.64 13.60 11.06
C GLU A 56 -0.75 12.78 10.12
N THR A 57 0.41 12.35 10.61
CA THR A 57 1.33 11.49 9.86
C THR A 57 0.71 10.12 9.58
N GLU A 58 0.07 9.51 10.58
CA GLU A 58 -0.61 8.22 10.44
C GLU A 58 -1.80 8.30 9.47
N VAL A 59 -2.60 9.37 9.54
CA VAL A 59 -3.72 9.60 8.62
C VAL A 59 -3.23 9.75 7.19
N LYS A 60 -2.14 10.50 6.96
CA LYS A 60 -1.56 10.64 5.62
C LYS A 60 -1.05 9.29 5.08
N SER A 61 -0.37 8.50 5.92
CA SER A 61 0.07 7.16 5.54
C SER A 61 -1.10 6.23 5.21
N LEU A 62 -2.20 6.34 5.95
CA LEU A 62 -3.42 5.59 5.70
C LEU A 62 -4.08 5.99 4.38
N ASP A 63 -4.13 7.28 4.07
CA ASP A 63 -4.69 7.83 2.83
C ASP A 63 -3.95 7.30 1.57
N GLU A 64 -2.61 7.27 1.63
CA GLU A 64 -1.77 6.70 0.56
C GLU A 64 -2.04 5.20 0.34
N ARG A 65 -2.22 4.45 1.44
CA ARG A 65 -2.57 3.02 1.39
C ARG A 65 -3.98 2.78 0.85
N VAL A 66 -4.94 3.63 1.21
CA VAL A 66 -6.32 3.55 0.70
C VAL A 66 -6.33 3.80 -0.80
N THR A 67 -5.66 4.86 -1.27
CA THR A 67 -5.55 5.17 -2.70
C THR A 67 -4.95 4.01 -3.49
N SER A 68 -3.94 3.34 -2.94
CA SER A 68 -3.33 2.16 -3.57
C SER A 68 -4.31 0.97 -3.65
N LEU A 69 -5.14 0.77 -2.63
CA LEU A 69 -6.16 -0.28 -2.63
C LEU A 69 -7.32 0.01 -3.59
N GLU A 70 -7.68 1.28 -3.77
CA GLU A 70 -8.73 1.72 -4.69
C GLU A 70 -8.38 1.49 -6.17
N ALA A 71 -7.09 1.31 -6.50
CA ALA A 71 -6.64 0.95 -7.85
C ALA A 71 -6.77 -0.55 -8.17
N LEU A 72 -6.84 -1.42 -7.16
CA LEU A 72 -6.90 -2.87 -7.37
C LEU A 72 -8.11 -3.36 -8.19
N PRO A 73 -9.33 -2.80 -8.04
CA PRO A 73 -10.47 -3.21 -8.85
C PRO A 73 -10.25 -3.07 -10.36
N SER A 74 -9.57 -2.00 -10.82
CA SER A 74 -9.25 -1.85 -12.25
C SER A 74 -8.18 -2.84 -12.69
N GLU A 75 -7.11 -3.03 -11.91
CA GLU A 75 -6.07 -4.02 -12.22
C GLU A 75 -6.66 -5.44 -12.32
N VAL A 76 -7.59 -5.78 -11.42
CA VAL A 76 -8.31 -7.06 -11.44
C VAL A 76 -9.23 -7.15 -12.67
N ALA A 77 -9.82 -6.05 -13.13
CA ALA A 77 -10.64 -6.04 -14.34
C ALA A 77 -9.79 -6.29 -15.60
N ASP A 78 -8.62 -5.67 -15.68
CA ASP A 78 -7.67 -5.86 -16.79
C ASP A 78 -7.18 -7.31 -16.84
N ILE A 79 -6.77 -7.88 -15.71
CA ILE A 79 -6.37 -9.30 -15.62
C ILE A 79 -7.51 -10.23 -16.06
N LYS A 80 -8.75 -9.94 -15.69
CA LYS A 80 -9.91 -10.75 -16.13
C LYS A 80 -10.09 -10.70 -17.65
N GLN A 81 -9.85 -9.54 -18.25
CA GLN A 81 -9.93 -9.36 -19.70
C GLN A 81 -8.83 -10.16 -20.40
N ASP A 82 -7.59 -10.05 -19.93
CA ASP A 82 -6.45 -10.81 -20.47
C ASP A 82 -6.71 -12.32 -20.41
N ILE A 83 -7.23 -12.83 -19.29
CA ILE A 83 -7.60 -14.25 -19.16
C ILE A 83 -8.67 -14.66 -20.16
N ALA A 84 -9.67 -13.81 -20.40
CA ALA A 84 -10.72 -14.09 -21.38
C ALA A 84 -10.15 -14.17 -22.81
N ASP A 85 -9.23 -13.27 -23.15
CA ASP A 85 -8.58 -13.23 -24.46
C ASP A 85 -7.65 -14.44 -24.65
N ILE A 86 -6.84 -14.80 -23.65
CA ILE A 86 -6.02 -16.01 -23.65
C ILE A 86 -6.89 -17.26 -23.85
N ASN A 87 -7.99 -17.39 -23.11
CA ASN A 87 -8.90 -18.53 -23.25
C ASN A 87 -9.50 -18.63 -24.66
N ARG A 88 -9.79 -17.48 -25.28
CA ARG A 88 -10.27 -17.44 -26.67
C ARG A 88 -9.19 -17.89 -27.65
N GLU A 89 -7.95 -17.48 -27.46
CA GLU A 89 -6.83 -17.91 -28.29
C GLU A 89 -6.51 -19.39 -28.12
N ILE A 90 -6.50 -19.91 -26.89
CA ILE A 90 -6.37 -21.35 -26.59
C ILE A 90 -7.46 -22.14 -27.31
N THR A 91 -8.70 -21.65 -27.30
CA THR A 91 -9.82 -22.30 -28.00
C THR A 91 -9.57 -22.36 -29.51
N LYS A 92 -9.13 -21.24 -30.12
CA LYS A 92 -8.78 -21.21 -31.55
C LYS A 92 -7.64 -22.18 -31.87
N LEU A 93 -6.60 -22.21 -31.04
CA LEU A 93 -5.46 -23.12 -31.22
C LEU A 93 -5.91 -24.58 -31.12
N LYS A 94 -6.73 -24.92 -30.13
CA LYS A 94 -7.28 -26.26 -29.96
C LYS A 94 -8.06 -26.70 -31.21
N THR A 95 -8.94 -25.85 -31.72
CA THR A 95 -9.68 -26.12 -32.97
C THR A 95 -8.74 -26.24 -34.17
N ALA A 96 -7.71 -25.40 -34.29
CA ALA A 96 -6.78 -25.46 -35.41
C ALA A 96 -5.89 -26.71 -35.41
N VAL A 97 -5.47 -27.17 -34.23
CA VAL A 97 -4.59 -28.35 -34.08
C VAL A 97 -5.36 -29.66 -34.24
N PHE A 98 -6.55 -29.76 -33.65
CA PHE A 98 -7.27 -31.04 -33.58
C PHE A 98 -8.56 -31.09 -34.42
N GLY A 99 -9.02 -29.97 -34.98
CA GLY A 99 -10.29 -29.86 -35.68
C GLY A 99 -11.53 -29.89 -34.75
N ASP A 100 -12.70 -29.59 -35.32
CA ASP A 100 -13.99 -29.81 -34.66
C ASP A 100 -14.30 -31.32 -34.65
N GLY A 101 -14.12 -31.97 -33.50
CA GLY A 101 -14.36 -33.42 -33.33
C GLY A 101 -13.26 -34.17 -32.58
N ALA A 102 -12.23 -33.48 -32.09
CA ALA A 102 -11.15 -34.08 -31.30
C ALA A 102 -11.67 -34.78 -30.03
N VAL A 103 -11.54 -36.10 -30.00
CA VAL A 103 -11.84 -36.92 -28.82
C VAL A 103 -10.57 -36.99 -27.97
N PRO A 104 -10.65 -36.82 -26.63
CA PRO A 104 -9.52 -37.10 -25.75
C PRO A 104 -8.98 -38.50 -26.04
N ILE A 105 -7.69 -38.62 -26.32
CA ILE A 105 -7.05 -39.93 -26.42
C ILE A 105 -6.86 -40.42 -24.98
N ASP A 106 -7.80 -41.23 -24.49
CA ASP A 106 -7.59 -42.05 -23.30
C ASP A 106 -6.63 -43.21 -23.66
N ASP A 107 -5.39 -42.90 -24.01
CA ASP A 107 -4.36 -43.93 -24.18
C ASP A 107 -3.63 -44.14 -22.85
N PRO A 108 -3.80 -45.29 -22.18
CA PRO A 108 -2.74 -45.78 -21.34
C PRO A 108 -1.60 -46.16 -22.28
N ILE A 109 -0.44 -45.54 -22.10
CA ILE A 109 0.86 -45.78 -22.77
C ILE A 109 1.22 -44.68 -23.78
N TYR A 110 1.96 -43.71 -23.26
CA TYR A 110 2.90 -42.88 -24.01
C TYR A 110 3.92 -43.81 -24.70
N GLN A 111 3.68 -44.20 -25.95
CA GLN A 111 4.72 -44.83 -26.79
C GLN A 111 5.51 -43.71 -27.46
N ASP A 112 6.70 -43.46 -26.93
CA ASP A 112 7.72 -42.57 -27.47
C ASP A 112 7.86 -42.70 -29.00
N ASN A 113 7.56 -41.62 -29.70
CA ASN A 113 7.53 -41.51 -31.16
C ASN A 113 8.72 -40.68 -31.70
N HIS A 114 9.72 -40.36 -30.89
CA HIS A 114 10.86 -39.53 -31.28
C HIS A 114 11.67 -40.09 -32.48
N ASP A 115 11.55 -41.39 -32.80
CA ASP A 115 12.25 -42.03 -33.92
C ASP A 115 11.49 -42.02 -35.27
N LYS A 116 10.24 -41.53 -35.32
CA LYS A 116 9.46 -41.50 -36.57
C LYS A 116 9.68 -40.19 -37.31
N ARG A 117 10.61 -40.19 -38.26
CA ARG A 117 10.80 -39.07 -39.20
C ARG A 117 9.53 -38.89 -40.04
N ALA A 118 8.97 -37.69 -40.07
CA ALA A 118 7.79 -37.37 -40.87
C ALA A 118 8.09 -37.61 -42.36
N GLN A 119 7.20 -38.33 -43.04
CA GLN A 119 7.31 -38.61 -44.46
C GLN A 119 6.62 -37.47 -45.24
N GLU A 120 7.37 -36.87 -46.16
CA GLU A 120 6.93 -35.71 -46.96
C GLU A 120 5.74 -36.10 -47.84
N VAL A 121 4.67 -35.31 -47.80
CA VAL A 121 3.45 -35.54 -48.58
C VAL A 121 3.46 -34.59 -49.77
N HIS A 122 3.46 -35.13 -50.99
CA HIS A 122 3.25 -34.33 -52.20
C HIS A 122 1.75 -34.13 -52.40
N LEU A 123 1.36 -32.87 -52.56
CA LEU A 123 0.00 -32.46 -52.90
C LEU A 123 0.00 -32.15 -54.41
N ASP A 124 -0.86 -32.84 -55.16
CA ASP A 124 -1.10 -32.63 -56.60
C ASP A 124 -1.80 -31.28 -56.87
#